data_AF-A0AAV9M7I4-F1
#
_entry.id   AF-A0AAV9M7I4-F1
#
_cell.length_a   1.000
_cell.length_b   1.000
_cell.length_c   1.000
_cell.angle_alpha   90.00
_cell.angle_beta   90.00
_cell.angle_gamma   90.00
#
_symmetry.space_group_name_H-M   'P 1'
#
loop_
_entity.id
_entity.type
_entity.pdbx_description
1 polymer ?
#
loop_
_entity_poly.entity_id
_entity_poly.type
_entity_poly.pdbx_seq_one_letter_code
_entity_poly.pdbx_strand_id
1 'polypeptide(L)'
;MEITIPKCDIFTCDICVDEKFATNDMFKILGCNHSYCKNCIAKHISSKLQENISRISCPVTSCNGQMEPHNCRSILPNDVFVRWGDVLCESMILEYEKFYCPFKDCSALFIDECAGVENMVVVITQLKCPECKRLFCAKCKVPWYSGFVCEEFQKLNKDDEREIEG
;
A
#
# COMPACT_ATOMS: atom_id res chain seq x y z
N MET A 1 1.67 -55.72 17.94
CA MET A 1 1.47 -54.26 17.82
C MET A 1 1.98 -53.88 16.44
N GLU A 2 1.07 -53.73 15.48
CA GLU A 2 1.44 -53.18 14.17
C GLU A 2 1.57 -51.67 14.36
N ILE A 3 2.79 -51.16 14.15
CA ILE A 3 3.03 -49.72 14.07
C ILE A 3 2.51 -49.30 12.71
N THR A 4 1.32 -48.71 12.65
CA THR A 4 0.81 -48.05 11.45
C THR A 4 1.70 -46.84 11.17
N ILE A 5 2.64 -46.98 10.25
CA ILE A 5 3.43 -45.87 9.73
C ILE A 5 2.42 -44.90 9.08
N PRO A 6 2.33 -43.63 9.49
CA PRO A 6 1.44 -42.68 8.85
C PRO A 6 1.82 -42.59 7.37
N LYS A 7 0.87 -42.91 6.49
CA LYS A 7 1.06 -42.81 5.05
C LYS A 7 1.45 -41.36 4.74
N CYS A 8 2.70 -41.18 4.31
CA CYS A 8 3.18 -39.87 3.87
C CYS A 8 2.53 -39.57 2.52
N ASP A 9 1.44 -38.81 2.54
CA ASP A 9 0.87 -38.28 1.31
C ASP A 9 1.85 -37.26 0.74
N ILE A 10 2.45 -37.60 -0.40
CA ILE A 10 3.38 -36.75 -1.15
C ILE A 10 2.60 -36.10 -2.29
N PHE A 11 2.91 -34.84 -2.59
CA PHE A 11 2.40 -34.13 -3.77
C PHE A 11 3.54 -33.42 -4.47
N THR A 12 3.40 -33.20 -5.78
CA THR A 12 4.32 -32.39 -6.56
C THR A 12 3.81 -30.95 -6.62
N CYS A 13 4.65 -29.98 -6.29
CA CYS A 13 4.27 -28.57 -6.36
C CYS A 13 4.42 -28.04 -7.79
N ASP A 14 3.35 -27.54 -8.41
CA ASP A 14 3.38 -27.07 -9.82
C ASP A 14 4.26 -25.81 -10.05
N ILE A 15 4.70 -25.12 -9.00
CA ILE A 15 5.58 -23.93 -9.14
C ILE A 15 7.06 -24.33 -9.18
N CYS A 16 7.51 -25.17 -8.23
CA CYS A 16 8.92 -25.57 -8.14
C CYS A 16 9.20 -26.97 -8.69
N VAL A 17 8.16 -27.74 -9.00
CA VAL A 17 8.21 -29.11 -9.55
C VAL A 17 8.86 -30.13 -8.59
N ASP A 18 8.99 -29.79 -7.30
CA ASP A 18 9.51 -30.70 -6.27
C ASP A 18 8.38 -31.52 -5.63
N GLU A 19 8.71 -32.75 -5.21
CA GLU A 19 7.91 -33.54 -4.28
C GLU A 19 7.97 -32.97 -2.86
N LYS A 20 6.82 -32.95 -2.17
CA LYS A 20 6.63 -32.35 -0.85
C LYS A 20 5.68 -33.17 0.00
N PHE A 21 5.80 -33.09 1.32
CA PHE A 21 4.88 -33.77 2.23
C PHE A 21 3.61 -32.96 2.40
N ALA A 22 2.45 -33.51 2.02
CA ALA A 22 1.18 -32.80 2.05
C ALA A 22 0.79 -32.33 3.47
N THR A 23 1.19 -33.08 4.50
CA THR A 23 0.90 -32.75 5.91
C THR A 23 1.56 -31.45 6.39
N ASN A 24 2.79 -31.17 5.93
CA ASN A 24 3.60 -30.08 6.47
C ASN A 24 3.89 -28.99 5.44
N ASP A 25 3.96 -29.32 4.16
CA ASP A 25 4.45 -28.41 3.13
C ASP A 25 3.33 -27.85 2.27
N MET A 26 2.14 -28.46 2.25
CA MET A 26 1.05 -27.98 1.39
C MET A 26 0.40 -26.72 1.98
N PHE A 27 0.11 -25.78 1.10
CA PHE A 27 -0.72 -24.62 1.35
C PHE A 27 -1.89 -24.62 0.35
N LYS A 28 -3.12 -24.63 0.87
CA LYS A 28 -4.34 -24.56 0.06
C LYS A 28 -4.83 -23.12 0.00
N ILE A 29 -5.11 -22.63 -1.21
CA ILE A 29 -5.60 -21.27 -1.40
C ILE A 29 -7.11 -21.25 -1.19
N LEU A 30 -7.59 -20.42 -0.28
CA LEU A 30 -9.01 -20.27 -0.01
C LEU A 30 -9.74 -19.68 -1.24
N GLY A 31 -10.94 -20.19 -1.53
CA GLY A 31 -11.74 -19.78 -2.68
C GLY A 31 -11.38 -20.46 -4.00
N CYS A 32 -10.48 -21.45 -4.01
CA CYS A 32 -10.23 -22.31 -5.17
C CYS A 32 -9.69 -23.69 -4.74
N ASN A 33 -9.41 -24.58 -5.71
CA ASN A 33 -8.86 -25.92 -5.46
C ASN A 33 -7.33 -26.00 -5.66
N HIS A 34 -6.65 -24.88 -5.90
CA HIS A 34 -5.22 -24.87 -6.14
C HIS A 34 -4.42 -24.93 -4.83
N SER A 35 -3.33 -25.70 -4.86
CA SER A 35 -2.45 -25.88 -3.72
C SER A 35 -0.99 -25.94 -4.16
N TYR A 36 -0.12 -25.38 -3.32
CA TYR A 36 1.31 -25.28 -3.61
C TYR A 36 2.11 -25.53 -2.33
N CYS A 37 3.42 -25.68 -2.45
CA CYS A 37 4.24 -25.74 -1.25
C CYS A 37 4.30 -24.36 -0.58
N LYS A 38 4.35 -24.34 0.76
CA LYS A 38 4.39 -23.13 1.60
C LYS A 38 5.50 -22.16 1.18
N ASN A 39 6.67 -22.69 0.82
CA ASN A 39 7.81 -21.90 0.36
C ASN A 39 7.51 -21.15 -0.94
N CYS A 40 6.85 -21.79 -1.91
CA CYS A 40 6.47 -21.13 -3.16
C CYS A 40 5.42 -20.04 -2.93
N ILE A 41 4.45 -20.28 -2.05
CA ILE A 41 3.45 -19.26 -1.67
C ILE A 41 4.11 -18.08 -0.96
N ALA A 42 5.02 -18.33 -0.01
CA ALA A 42 5.73 -17.26 0.70
C ALA A 42 6.55 -16.39 -0.28
N LYS A 43 7.23 -17.01 -1.25
CA LYS A 43 7.96 -16.28 -2.31
C LYS A 43 7.04 -15.50 -3.24
N HIS A 44 5.92 -16.08 -3.66
CA HIS A 44 4.91 -15.40 -4.49
C HIS A 44 4.36 -14.16 -3.79
N ILE A 45 3.99 -14.29 -2.51
CA ILE A 45 3.53 -13.17 -1.67
C ILE A 45 4.62 -12.10 -1.60
N SER A 46 5.86 -12.49 -1.29
CA SER A 46 6.99 -11.56 -1.19
C SER A 46 7.21 -10.79 -2.49
N SER A 47 7.16 -11.46 -3.63
CA SER A 47 7.30 -10.84 -4.96
C SER A 47 6.20 -9.81 -5.23
N LYS A 48 4.94 -10.14 -4.90
CA LYS A 48 3.82 -9.22 -5.10
C LYS A 48 3.90 -7.99 -4.21
N LEU A 49 4.40 -8.14 -2.99
CA LEU A 49 4.64 -7.01 -2.09
C LEU A 49 5.80 -6.13 -2.52
N GLN A 50 6.83 -6.68 -3.17
CA GLN A 50 7.88 -5.88 -3.80
C GLN A 50 7.35 -5.02 -4.96
N GLU A 51 6.30 -5.48 -5.64
CA GLU A 51 5.56 -4.73 -6.67
C GLU A 51 4.52 -3.75 -6.07
N ASN A 52 4.45 -3.59 -4.74
CA ASN A 52 3.43 -2.83 -4.02
C ASN A 52 1.98 -3.28 -4.30
N ILE A 53 1.79 -4.57 -4.59
CA ILE A 53 0.46 -5.17 -4.80
C ILE A 53 -0.04 -5.74 -3.46
N SER A 54 -1.03 -5.07 -2.85
CA SER A 54 -1.63 -5.51 -1.57
C SER A 54 -2.63 -6.66 -1.71
N ARG A 55 -3.34 -6.73 -2.84
CA ARG A 55 -4.34 -7.76 -3.13
C ARG A 55 -3.71 -8.93 -3.87
N ILE A 56 -3.33 -9.97 -3.14
CA ILE A 56 -2.55 -11.09 -3.66
C ILE A 56 -3.49 -12.26 -4.00
N SER A 57 -3.60 -12.54 -5.30
CA SER A 57 -4.42 -13.61 -5.85
C SER A 57 -3.65 -14.91 -6.04
N CYS A 58 -4.40 -15.98 -6.26
CA CYS A 58 -3.88 -17.27 -6.71
C CYS A 58 -2.88 -17.11 -7.87
N PRO A 59 -1.76 -17.84 -7.89
CA PRO A 59 -0.79 -17.80 -8.99
C PRO A 59 -1.37 -18.18 -10.37
N VAL A 60 -2.49 -18.92 -10.40
CA VAL A 60 -3.18 -19.27 -11.65
C VAL A 60 -3.92 -18.06 -12.21
N THR A 61 -3.61 -17.70 -13.46
CA THR A 61 -4.29 -16.64 -14.20
C THR A 61 -5.80 -16.87 -14.24
N SER A 62 -6.58 -15.81 -14.02
CA SER A 62 -8.05 -15.86 -14.02
C SER A 62 -8.68 -16.71 -12.90
N CYS A 63 -7.90 -17.14 -11.90
CA CYS A 63 -8.45 -17.75 -10.70
C CYS A 63 -8.85 -16.68 -9.67
N ASN A 64 -10.04 -16.83 -9.08
CA ASN A 64 -10.58 -15.88 -8.10
C ASN A 64 -10.13 -16.16 -6.66
N GLY A 65 -9.30 -17.19 -6.43
CA GLY A 65 -8.75 -17.47 -5.10
C GLY A 65 -7.90 -16.29 -4.61
N GLN A 66 -8.10 -15.87 -3.37
CA GLN A 66 -7.37 -14.77 -2.74
C GLN A 66 -6.64 -15.26 -1.50
N MET A 67 -5.55 -14.57 -1.15
CA MET A 67 -4.79 -14.84 0.05
C MET A 67 -4.86 -13.62 0.97
N GLU A 68 -5.27 -13.88 2.20
CA GLU A 68 -5.33 -12.87 3.25
C GLU A 68 -4.13 -13.02 4.20
N PRO A 69 -3.58 -11.91 4.74
CA PRO A 69 -2.41 -11.95 5.62
C PRO A 69 -2.57 -12.90 6.80
N HIS A 70 -3.75 -12.90 7.45
CA HIS A 70 -4.02 -13.72 8.63
C HIS A 70 -3.92 -15.23 8.34
N ASN A 71 -4.29 -15.65 7.12
CA ASN A 71 -4.20 -17.05 6.70
C ASN A 71 -2.77 -17.46 6.32
N CYS A 72 -1.90 -16.49 6.04
CA CYS A 72 -0.53 -16.72 5.60
C CYS A 72 0.50 -16.53 6.73
N ARG A 73 0.09 -16.10 7.92
CA ARG A 73 1.03 -15.76 9.02
C ARG A 73 1.99 -16.90 9.38
N SER A 74 1.53 -18.15 9.36
CA SER A 74 2.34 -19.31 9.73
C SER A 74 3.43 -19.68 8.71
N ILE A 75 3.35 -19.14 7.48
CA ILE A 75 4.28 -19.47 6.39
C ILE A 75 5.17 -18.30 5.99
N LEU A 76 4.89 -17.10 6.51
CA LEU A 76 5.59 -15.88 6.15
C LEU A 76 6.67 -15.53 7.18
N PRO A 77 7.86 -15.09 6.71
CA PRO A 77 8.79 -14.33 7.53
C PRO A 77 8.11 -13.10 8.16
N ASN A 78 8.59 -12.67 9.33
CA ASN A 78 7.97 -11.59 10.08
C ASN A 78 7.98 -10.26 9.31
N ASP A 79 9.11 -9.94 8.68
CA ASP A 79 9.34 -8.75 7.85
C ASP A 79 8.38 -8.72 6.64
N VAL A 80 8.18 -9.85 5.97
CA VAL A 80 7.24 -9.95 4.84
C VAL A 80 5.80 -9.71 5.30
N PHE A 81 5.42 -10.27 6.45
CA PHE A 81 4.08 -10.06 7.01
C PHE A 81 3.85 -8.60 7.41
N VAL A 82 4.82 -7.95 8.06
CA VAL A 82 4.76 -6.53 8.41
C VAL A 82 4.65 -5.69 7.14
N ARG A 83 5.49 -5.96 6.13
CA ARG A 83 5.44 -5.28 4.83
C ARG A 83 4.08 -5.41 4.15
N TRP A 84 3.40 -6.56 4.29
CA TRP A 84 2.04 -6.70 3.75
C TRP A 84 1.08 -5.71 4.42
N GLY A 85 1.18 -5.52 5.74
CA GLY A 85 0.44 -4.50 6.46
C GLY A 85 0.72 -3.09 5.93
N ASP A 86 1.99 -2.74 5.74
CA ASP A 86 2.39 -1.45 5.20
C ASP A 86 1.77 -1.19 3.81
N VAL A 87 1.90 -2.15 2.89
CA VAL A 87 1.36 -2.02 1.52
C VAL A 87 -0.18 -1.96 1.53
N LEU A 88 -0.84 -2.66 2.46
CA LEU A 88 -2.29 -2.54 2.65
C LEU A 88 -2.69 -1.13 3.09
N CYS A 89 -2.00 -0.57 4.10
CA CYS A 89 -2.23 0.80 4.56
C CYS A 89 -1.95 1.82 3.45
N GLU A 90 -0.81 1.70 2.75
CA GLU A 90 -0.43 2.54 1.61
C GLU A 90 -1.50 2.50 0.51
N SER A 91 -2.09 1.32 0.24
CA SER A 91 -3.12 1.15 -0.79
C SER A 91 -4.48 1.80 -0.45
N MET A 92 -4.70 2.18 0.81
CA MET A 92 -5.90 2.92 1.22
C MET A 92 -5.75 4.43 1.00
N ILE A 93 -4.52 4.93 0.87
CA ILE A 93 -4.25 6.36 0.66
C ILE A 93 -4.39 6.68 -0.83
N LEU A 94 -5.36 7.51 -1.15
CA LEU A 94 -5.68 7.94 -2.50
C LEU A 94 -4.67 8.98 -2.98
N GLU A 95 -4.37 9.00 -4.27
CA GLU A 95 -3.32 9.88 -4.81
C GLU A 95 -3.65 11.37 -4.64
N TYR A 96 -4.93 11.73 -4.65
CA TYR A 96 -5.36 13.13 -4.45
C TYR A 96 -5.25 13.59 -2.98
N GLU A 97 -5.16 12.66 -2.02
CA GLU A 97 -4.88 12.96 -0.61
C GLU A 97 -3.39 13.27 -0.42
N LYS A 98 -2.52 12.84 -1.32
CA LYS A 98 -1.08 13.07 -1.22
C LYS A 98 -0.69 14.45 -1.74
N PHE A 99 0.23 15.11 -1.04
CA PHE A 99 0.90 16.30 -1.57
C PHE A 99 2.30 16.47 -1.00
N TYR A 100 3.18 17.15 -1.75
CA TYR A 100 4.56 17.36 -1.36
C TYR A 100 4.78 18.74 -0.74
N CYS A 101 5.85 18.85 0.03
CA CYS A 101 6.38 20.12 0.49
C CYS A 101 6.57 21.08 -0.71
N PRO A 102 6.09 22.33 -0.65
CA PRO A 102 6.16 23.23 -1.80
C PRO A 102 7.55 23.82 -2.08
N PHE A 103 8.52 23.56 -1.19
CA PHE A 103 9.89 23.97 -1.39
C PHE A 103 10.60 22.97 -2.29
N LYS A 104 11.08 23.41 -3.45
CA LYS A 104 11.68 22.57 -4.51
C LYS A 104 12.89 21.73 -4.05
N ASP A 105 13.54 22.14 -2.98
CA ASP A 105 14.67 21.47 -2.34
C ASP A 105 14.24 20.50 -1.22
N CYS A 106 12.94 20.20 -1.08
CA CYS A 106 12.39 19.31 -0.07
C CYS A 106 11.35 18.35 -0.68
N SER A 107 11.52 17.05 -0.45
CA SER A 107 10.61 16.01 -0.97
C SER A 107 9.71 15.40 0.11
N ALA A 108 9.49 16.11 1.23
CA ALA A 108 8.62 15.61 2.29
C ALA A 108 7.18 15.44 1.77
N LEU A 109 6.59 14.26 2.02
CA LEU A 109 5.23 13.90 1.64
C LEU A 109 4.26 14.14 2.80
N PHE A 110 3.07 14.64 2.50
CA PHE A 110 1.97 14.84 3.43
C PHE A 110 0.70 14.18 2.89
N ILE A 111 -0.19 13.84 3.82
CA ILE A 111 -1.52 13.29 3.52
C ILE A 111 -2.55 14.32 4.01
N ASP A 112 -3.41 14.76 3.10
CA ASP A 112 -4.56 15.61 3.34
C ASP A 112 -5.78 14.73 3.63
N GLU A 113 -5.99 14.41 4.90
CA GLU A 113 -7.13 13.61 5.38
C GLU A 113 -8.49 14.30 5.13
N CYS A 114 -8.49 15.59 4.76
CA CYS A 114 -9.70 16.35 4.44
C CYS A 114 -9.99 16.40 2.93
N ALA A 115 -9.12 15.84 2.09
CA ALA A 115 -9.28 15.91 0.65
C ALA A 115 -10.56 15.17 0.22
N GLY A 116 -11.40 15.84 -0.58
CA GLY A 116 -12.66 15.28 -1.07
C GLY A 116 -13.85 15.38 -0.10
N VAL A 117 -13.68 15.90 1.12
CA VAL A 117 -14.79 16.16 2.03
C VAL A 117 -15.38 17.55 1.75
N GLU A 118 -16.54 17.57 1.10
CA GLU A 118 -17.29 18.82 0.88
C GLU A 118 -17.72 19.42 2.23
N ASN A 119 -17.51 20.73 2.41
CA ASN A 119 -17.85 21.51 3.61
C ASN A 119 -16.98 21.28 4.85
N MET A 120 -15.86 20.55 4.76
CA MET A 120 -14.89 20.51 5.86
C MET A 120 -13.99 21.75 5.81
N VAL A 121 -14.10 22.60 6.83
CA VAL A 121 -13.20 23.74 7.00
C VAL A 121 -11.88 23.22 7.54
N VAL A 122 -10.83 23.22 6.72
CA VAL A 122 -9.46 22.98 7.19
C VAL A 122 -9.07 24.13 8.13
N VAL A 123 -9.21 23.91 9.44
CA VAL A 123 -8.96 24.92 10.48
C VAL A 123 -7.46 25.24 10.58
N ILE A 124 -6.60 24.28 10.27
CA ILE A 124 -5.14 24.43 10.31
C ILE A 124 -4.63 24.60 8.89
N THR A 125 -4.46 25.85 8.46
CA THR A 125 -3.86 26.16 7.16
C THR A 125 -2.33 26.22 7.25
N GLN A 126 -1.76 26.55 8.41
CA GLN A 126 -0.32 26.67 8.59
C GLN A 126 0.30 25.35 9.05
N LEU A 127 1.25 24.81 8.28
CA LEU A 127 2.04 23.64 8.66
C LEU A 127 3.52 23.95 8.64
N LYS A 128 4.26 23.33 9.58
CA LYS A 128 5.73 23.32 9.59
C LYS A 128 6.22 21.99 9.07
N CYS A 129 7.01 22.01 7.99
CA CYS A 129 7.55 20.79 7.43
C CYS A 129 8.48 20.08 8.43
N PRO A 130 8.31 18.77 8.70
CA PRO A 130 9.19 18.06 9.63
C PRO A 130 10.61 17.89 9.09
N GLU A 131 10.80 17.88 7.77
CA GLU A 131 12.13 17.75 7.13
C GLU A 131 12.86 19.09 7.09
N CYS A 132 12.35 20.06 6.31
CA CYS A 132 13.05 21.33 6.10
C CYS A 132 12.75 22.42 7.15
N LYS A 133 11.80 22.15 8.08
CA LYS A 133 11.37 23.06 9.16
C LYS A 133 10.75 24.39 8.68
N ARG A 134 10.50 24.57 7.39
CA ARG A 134 9.86 25.76 6.81
C ARG A 134 8.34 25.69 6.91
N LEU A 135 7.73 26.86 7.00
CA LEU A 135 6.27 27.00 7.08
C LEU A 135 5.65 27.08 5.68
N PHE A 136 4.50 26.44 5.51
CA PHE A 136 3.73 26.48 4.28
C PHE A 136 2.23 26.41 4.56
N CYS A 137 1.42 26.79 3.57
CA CYS A 137 -0.03 26.68 3.64
C CYS A 137 -0.48 25.30 3.15
N ALA A 138 -1.11 24.48 4.01
CA ALA A 138 -1.63 23.15 3.67
C ALA A 138 -2.73 23.20 2.62
N LYS A 139 -3.62 24.20 2.71
CA LYS A 139 -4.75 24.39 1.80
C LYS A 139 -4.31 24.86 0.41
N CYS A 140 -3.40 25.83 0.34
CA CYS A 140 -2.91 26.37 -0.92
C CYS A 140 -1.70 25.63 -1.49
N LYS A 141 -1.03 24.80 -0.67
CA LYS A 141 0.17 24.02 -1.05
C LYS A 141 1.30 24.92 -1.56
N VAL A 142 1.54 26.06 -0.90
CA VAL A 142 2.58 27.07 -1.23
C VAL A 142 3.33 27.53 0.03
N PRO A 143 4.53 28.13 -0.09
CA PRO A 143 5.22 28.75 1.04
C PRO A 143 4.29 29.67 1.85
N TRP A 144 4.52 29.72 3.16
CA TRP A 144 3.61 30.45 4.04
C TRP A 144 3.52 31.93 3.69
N TYR A 145 2.31 32.46 3.72
CA TYR A 145 2.00 33.87 3.51
C TYR A 145 1.17 34.40 4.68
N SER A 146 1.34 35.68 4.97
CA SER A 146 0.57 36.41 5.99
C SER A 146 -0.10 37.61 5.33
N GLY A 147 -1.33 37.93 5.73
CA GLY A 147 -2.05 39.13 5.29
C GLY A 147 -3.29 38.88 4.43
N PHE A 148 -3.53 37.65 4.01
CA PHE A 148 -4.72 37.24 3.23
C PHE A 148 -5.23 35.90 3.72
N VAL A 149 -6.54 35.65 3.59
CA VAL A 149 -7.07 34.28 3.73
C VAL A 149 -6.83 33.50 2.44
N CYS A 150 -6.91 32.16 2.51
CA CYS A 150 -6.61 31.30 1.36
C CYS A 150 -7.48 31.62 0.13
N GLU A 151 -8.73 31.98 0.36
CA GLU A 151 -9.71 32.34 -0.67
C GLU A 151 -9.30 33.60 -1.43
N GLU A 152 -8.71 34.57 -0.76
CA GLU A 152 -8.21 35.82 -1.35
C GLU A 152 -6.93 35.57 -2.13
N PHE A 153 -6.00 34.80 -1.55
CA PHE A 153 -4.75 34.43 -2.20
C PHE A 153 -4.98 33.66 -3.52
N GLN A 154 -5.96 32.76 -3.55
CA GLN A 154 -6.30 32.00 -4.75
C GLN A 154 -6.93 32.85 -5.86
N LYS A 155 -7.61 33.96 -5.52
CA LYS A 155 -8.19 34.86 -6.53
C LYS A 155 -7.10 35.68 -7.22
N LEU A 156 -6.16 36.23 -6.44
CA LEU A 156 -5.05 37.03 -6.97
C LEU A 156 -4.21 36.26 -7.99
N ASN A 157 -3.83 35.01 -7.71
CA ASN A 157 -3.07 34.20 -8.67
C ASN A 157 -3.84 33.91 -9.97
N LYS A 158 -5.18 33.79 -9.91
CA LYS A 158 -6.01 33.57 -11.11
C LYS A 158 -6.22 34.83 -11.93
N ASP A 159 -6.02 36.00 -11.35
CA ASP A 159 -6.07 37.27 -12.08
C ASP A 159 -4.72 37.52 -12.78
N ASP A 160 -3.59 37.24 -12.12
CA ASP A 160 -2.24 37.37 -12.70
C ASP A 160 -1.99 36.43 -13.89
N GLU A 161 -2.51 35.20 -13.88
CA GLU A 161 -2.39 34.27 -15.03
C GLU A 161 -3.19 34.71 -16.27
N ARG A 162 -4.26 35.51 -16.09
CA ARG A 162 -5.08 36.03 -17.20
C ARG A 162 -4.49 37.26 -17.88
N GLU A 163 -3.54 37.95 -17.24
CA GLU A 163 -2.85 39.10 -17.85
C GLU A 163 -1.62 38.70 -18.69
N ILE A 164 -1.19 37.42 -18.63
CA ILE A 164 -0.06 36.90 -19.42
C ILE A 164 -0.50 36.36 -20.79
N GLU A 165 -1.80 36.06 -20.99
CA GLU A 165 -2.37 35.64 -22.28
C GLU A 165 -3.02 36.79 -23.08
N GLY A 166 -2.82 38.05 -22.65
CA GLY A 166 -3.34 39.27 -23.29
C GLY A 166 -2.39 39.94 -24.27
#